data_AF-A0A0J9XJD4-F1
#
_entry.id   AF-A0A0J9XJD4-F1
#
_cell.length_a   1.000
_cell.length_b   1.000
_cell.length_c   1.000
_cell.angle_alpha   90.00
_cell.angle_beta   90.00
_cell.angle_gamma   90.00
#
_symmetry.space_group_name_H-M   'P 1'
#
loop_
_entity.id
_entity.type
_entity.pdbx_description
1 polymer ?
#
loop_
_entity_poly.entity_id
_entity_poly.type
_entity_poly.pdbx_seq_one_letter_code
_entity_poly.pdbx_strand_id
1 'polypeptide(L)'
;MTSRYRVEYALKSHRRDEFIEWIKGLLAAPFVLHAGPSTLIRAGDESRNQAEARRRYAEIFFDVERLVEQQIYLQGLGDESQGRLKHLVPSIGRFFTKLPLERAFYVQDEKRSISARRLVSPSFNDIRLILNTAQTMSLVGGREPLKLVTFDGDVTLYEDGMSLTPENPIVERLLFLLQNNIYVGIVTAAGYSEISGEKYEVRLKGLIDAVNDSEILTQTQKESLLVMGGESNFLFRFDSSTGHLKWIDPQEWTLPEIAHWSEEDIQEVLNIGQAVLENEKNKLNLPATILRKERGVGIIPLPGKKICRESLEEIVLTAQRKLETSAVGKKIHFCAFNGGADVWVDIGDKRLGVLSLQKYLNDINGFQTLHVGDQFASVGANDFKARLAACTVWIASPAETVDIIDELLAYLIEANMYSRVRKVSVIGDV
;
A
#
# COMPACT_ATOMS: atom_id res chain seq x y z
N MET A 1 -9.75 11.30 23.66
CA MET A 1 -8.71 10.75 22.76
C MET A 1 -8.88 11.37 21.40
N THR A 2 -8.08 12.39 21.08
CA THR A 2 -8.02 12.99 19.74
C THR A 2 -7.17 12.09 18.86
N SER A 3 -7.68 11.64 17.71
CA SER A 3 -6.85 10.95 16.73
C SER A 3 -5.63 11.84 16.42
N ARG A 4 -4.42 11.24 16.32
CA ARG A 4 -3.22 11.94 15.81
C ARG A 4 -3.47 12.54 14.40
N TYR A 5 -4.56 12.15 13.75
CA TYR A 5 -5.12 12.72 12.53
C TYR A 5 -6.25 13.74 12.79
N ARG A 6 -6.03 14.75 13.64
CA ARG A 6 -6.83 15.99 13.51
C ARG A 6 -6.35 16.69 12.23
N VAL A 7 -6.92 16.28 11.11
CA VAL A 7 -6.57 16.80 9.79
C VAL A 7 -7.27 18.14 9.61
N GLU A 8 -6.59 19.23 9.97
CA GLU A 8 -6.95 20.55 9.45
C GLU A 8 -6.66 20.56 7.95
N TYR A 9 -7.73 20.47 7.15
CA TYR A 9 -7.67 20.47 5.68
C TYR A 9 -7.20 21.82 5.09
N ALA A 10 -7.15 22.88 5.90
CA ALA A 10 -6.83 24.24 5.46
C ALA A 10 -5.32 24.49 5.24
N LEU A 11 -4.43 23.69 5.86
CA LEU A 11 -2.98 23.91 5.82
C LEU A 11 -2.19 22.79 5.11
N LYS A 12 -2.86 21.78 4.56
CA LYS A 12 -2.19 20.55 4.08
C LYS A 12 -2.22 20.42 2.55
N SER A 13 -1.08 20.59 1.91
CA SER A 13 -0.80 19.96 0.61
C SER A 13 -0.39 18.50 0.84
N HIS A 14 -1.35 17.66 1.20
CA HIS A 14 -1.12 16.21 1.16
C HIS A 14 -0.90 15.77 -0.29
N ARG A 15 -0.17 14.67 -0.51
CA ARG A 15 -0.14 14.01 -1.81
C ARG A 15 -1.56 13.60 -2.16
N ARG A 16 -2.20 14.34 -3.06
CA ARG A 16 -3.51 14.01 -3.59
C ARG A 16 -3.30 13.21 -4.85
N ASP A 17 -3.72 11.95 -4.82
CA ASP A 17 -3.74 11.13 -6.01
C ASP A 17 -4.69 11.78 -7.04
N GLU A 18 -4.13 12.18 -8.18
CA GLU A 18 -4.89 12.95 -9.18
C GLU A 18 -6.02 12.13 -9.79
N PHE A 19 -5.92 10.80 -9.81
CA PHE A 19 -7.01 9.95 -10.28
C PHE A 19 -8.19 9.99 -9.31
N ILE A 20 -7.92 9.94 -8.00
CA ILE A 20 -8.94 10.09 -6.95
C ILE A 20 -9.57 11.48 -7.00
N GLU A 21 -8.77 12.54 -7.11
CA GLU A 21 -9.29 13.91 -7.22
C GLU A 21 -10.09 14.13 -8.51
N TRP A 22 -9.67 13.53 -9.61
CA TRP A 22 -10.40 13.59 -10.87
C TRP A 22 -11.78 12.93 -10.75
N ILE A 23 -11.86 11.70 -10.21
CA ILE A 23 -13.15 11.03 -9.94
C ILE A 23 -14.00 11.88 -8.99
N LYS A 24 -13.39 12.49 -7.97
CA LYS A 24 -14.09 13.38 -7.03
C LYS A 24 -14.72 14.58 -7.74
N GLY A 25 -14.00 15.16 -8.69
CA GLY A 25 -14.52 16.21 -9.56
C GLY A 25 -15.74 15.75 -10.36
N LEU A 26 -15.73 14.53 -10.91
CA LEU A 26 -16.86 13.96 -11.64
C LEU A 26 -18.10 13.81 -10.75
N LEU A 27 -17.93 13.37 -9.49
CA LEU A 27 -19.04 13.18 -8.55
C LEU A 27 -19.58 14.48 -7.95
N ALA A 28 -18.82 15.58 -8.03
CA ALA A 28 -19.24 16.88 -7.52
C ALA A 28 -20.45 17.45 -8.28
N ALA A 29 -20.51 17.27 -9.60
CA ALA A 29 -21.62 17.74 -10.43
C ALA A 29 -22.98 17.11 -10.02
N PRO A 30 -23.14 15.77 -9.98
CA PRO A 30 -24.38 15.16 -9.51
C PRO A 30 -24.68 15.48 -8.04
N PHE A 31 -23.67 15.66 -7.19
CA PHE A 31 -23.91 16.15 -5.83
C PHE A 31 -24.59 17.53 -5.84
N VAL A 32 -24.04 18.53 -6.54
CA VAL A 32 -24.62 19.88 -6.57
C VAL A 32 -26.04 19.89 -7.16
N LEU A 33 -26.27 19.12 -8.22
CA LEU A 33 -27.55 19.07 -8.91
C LEU A 33 -28.66 18.34 -8.13
N HIS A 34 -28.30 17.38 -7.28
CA HIS A 34 -29.26 16.51 -6.59
C HIS A 34 -29.24 16.60 -5.06
N ALA A 35 -28.29 17.35 -4.48
CA ALA A 35 -28.20 17.53 -3.04
C ALA A 35 -29.38 18.31 -2.44
N GLY A 36 -30.08 19.15 -3.22
CA GLY A 36 -31.32 19.85 -2.85
C GLY A 36 -31.21 20.78 -1.60
N PRO A 37 -31.98 21.88 -1.53
CA PRO A 37 -32.02 22.69 -0.30
C PRO A 37 -32.71 21.91 0.82
N SER A 38 -31.98 21.60 1.90
CA SER A 38 -32.52 20.80 3.04
C SER A 38 -33.73 21.44 3.73
N THR A 39 -33.97 22.74 3.52
CA THR A 39 -35.04 23.52 4.15
C THR A 39 -36.40 23.42 3.46
N LEU A 40 -36.49 22.76 2.29
CA LEU A 40 -37.72 22.67 1.50
C LEU A 40 -38.16 21.23 1.18
N ILE A 41 -37.49 20.22 1.74
CA ILE A 41 -37.72 18.83 1.36
C ILE A 41 -38.98 18.30 2.08
N ARG A 42 -39.97 17.86 1.30
CA ARG A 42 -41.15 17.16 1.84
C ARG A 42 -40.79 15.71 2.16
N ALA A 43 -41.46 15.12 3.14
CA ALA A 43 -41.33 13.69 3.43
C ALA A 43 -41.62 12.87 2.15
N GLY A 44 -40.63 12.10 1.68
CA GLY A 44 -40.68 11.33 0.42
C GLY A 44 -39.71 11.80 -0.67
N ASP A 45 -39.42 13.10 -0.76
CA ASP A 45 -38.47 13.65 -1.74
C ASP A 45 -37.01 13.26 -1.41
N GLU A 46 -36.70 13.04 -0.13
CA GLU A 46 -35.37 12.59 0.33
C GLU A 46 -34.96 11.25 -0.26
N SER A 47 -35.88 10.28 -0.28
CA SER A 47 -35.65 8.93 -0.81
C SER A 47 -35.48 8.95 -2.32
N ARG A 48 -36.27 9.76 -3.03
CA ARG A 48 -36.14 9.93 -4.49
C ARG A 48 -34.81 10.58 -4.87
N ASN A 49 -34.43 11.65 -4.17
CA ASN A 49 -33.15 12.33 -4.42
C ASN A 49 -31.95 11.43 -4.07
N GLN A 50 -32.08 10.59 -3.03
CA GLN A 50 -31.05 9.60 -2.70
C GLN A 50 -30.90 8.56 -3.81
N ALA A 51 -32.02 7.99 -4.27
CA ALA A 51 -32.01 7.00 -5.33
C ALA A 51 -31.41 7.57 -6.62
N GLU A 52 -31.74 8.82 -6.97
CA GLU A 52 -31.16 9.48 -8.14
C GLU A 52 -29.65 9.75 -7.96
N ALA A 53 -29.22 10.27 -6.81
CA ALA A 53 -27.79 10.47 -6.54
C ALA A 53 -27.02 9.14 -6.59
N ARG A 54 -27.56 8.08 -5.99
CA ARG A 54 -26.99 6.72 -6.01
C ARG A 54 -26.85 6.21 -7.44
N ARG A 55 -27.89 6.35 -8.26
CA ARG A 55 -27.87 5.97 -9.68
C ARG A 55 -26.80 6.74 -10.45
N ARG A 56 -26.72 8.06 -10.29
CA ARG A 56 -25.75 8.91 -11.01
C ARG A 56 -24.31 8.62 -10.62
N TYR A 57 -24.04 8.39 -9.33
CA TYR A 57 -22.71 8.00 -8.89
C TYR A 57 -22.32 6.64 -9.48
N ALA A 58 -23.23 5.66 -9.48
CA ALA A 58 -23.00 4.36 -10.10
C ALA A 58 -22.71 4.46 -11.61
N GLU A 59 -23.52 5.24 -12.35
CA GLU A 59 -23.30 5.51 -13.79
C GLU A 59 -21.89 6.08 -14.05
N ILE A 60 -21.45 7.07 -13.26
CA ILE A 60 -20.10 7.64 -13.39
C ILE A 60 -19.02 6.60 -13.09
N PHE A 61 -19.16 5.81 -12.03
CA PHE A 61 -18.19 4.78 -11.72
C PHE A 61 -18.12 3.70 -12.81
N PHE A 62 -19.25 3.33 -13.41
CA PHE A 62 -19.28 2.43 -14.57
C PHE A 62 -18.54 3.03 -15.78
N ASP A 63 -18.74 4.31 -16.09
CA ASP A 63 -18.03 4.98 -17.18
C ASP A 63 -16.52 5.06 -16.92
N VAL A 64 -16.10 5.33 -15.68
CA VAL A 64 -14.70 5.33 -15.28
C VAL A 64 -14.10 3.92 -15.39
N GLU A 65 -14.85 2.88 -15.00
CA GLU A 65 -14.45 1.48 -15.17
C GLU A 65 -14.15 1.16 -16.64
N ARG A 66 -14.98 1.63 -17.58
CA ARG A 66 -14.73 1.45 -19.03
C ARG A 66 -13.47 2.17 -19.51
N LEU A 67 -13.19 3.36 -18.98
CA LEU A 67 -11.95 4.08 -19.27
C LEU A 67 -10.71 3.31 -18.76
N VAL A 68 -10.80 2.70 -17.58
CA VAL A 68 -9.73 1.85 -17.03
C VAL A 68 -9.55 0.60 -17.89
N GLU A 69 -10.63 -0.07 -18.32
CA GLU A 69 -10.53 -1.22 -19.21
C GLU A 69 -9.88 -0.89 -20.56
N GLN A 70 -10.24 0.26 -21.15
CA GLN A 70 -9.60 0.74 -22.37
C GLN A 70 -8.11 1.03 -22.14
N GLN A 71 -7.75 1.63 -21.01
CA GLN A 71 -6.36 1.90 -20.66
C GLN A 71 -5.55 0.60 -20.53
N ILE A 72 -6.11 -0.44 -19.88
CA ILE A 72 -5.48 -1.76 -19.77
C ILE A 72 -5.25 -2.38 -21.14
N TYR A 73 -6.22 -2.26 -22.05
CA TYR A 73 -6.09 -2.76 -23.42
C TYR A 73 -4.91 -2.09 -24.15
N LEU A 74 -4.82 -0.75 -24.10
CA LEU A 74 -3.74 0.00 -24.75
C LEU A 74 -2.36 -0.28 -24.12
N GLN A 75 -2.29 -0.45 -22.80
CA GLN A 75 -1.07 -0.91 -22.12
C GLN A 75 -0.60 -2.27 -22.65
N GLY A 76 -1.53 -3.18 -22.97
CA GLY A 76 -1.19 -4.48 -23.55
C GLY A 76 -0.62 -4.40 -24.96
N LEU A 77 -0.91 -3.30 -25.68
CA LEU A 77 -0.36 -3.01 -27.01
C LEU A 77 0.93 -2.19 -26.99
N GLY A 78 1.32 -1.63 -25.83
CA GLY A 78 2.42 -0.67 -25.72
C GLY A 78 2.06 0.76 -26.19
N ASP A 79 0.76 1.05 -26.33
CA ASP A 79 0.21 2.32 -26.79
C ASP A 79 -0.50 3.09 -25.64
N GLU A 80 -0.11 2.87 -24.39
CA GLU A 80 -0.79 3.45 -23.22
C GLU A 80 -0.81 4.98 -23.21
N SER A 81 0.13 5.63 -23.90
CA SER A 81 0.21 7.08 -24.07
C SER A 81 -0.97 7.66 -24.84
N GLN A 82 -1.62 6.87 -25.70
CA GLN A 82 -2.76 7.28 -26.52
C GLN A 82 -4.10 7.15 -25.77
N GLY A 83 -4.09 6.60 -24.56
CA GLY A 83 -5.29 6.36 -23.77
C GLY A 83 -5.97 7.65 -23.34
N ARG A 84 -7.30 7.72 -23.53
CA ARG A 84 -8.10 8.87 -23.08
C ARG A 84 -7.94 9.12 -21.58
N LEU A 85 -7.90 8.06 -20.78
CA LEU A 85 -7.68 8.18 -19.34
C LEU A 85 -6.31 8.77 -19.02
N LYS A 86 -5.26 8.33 -19.72
CA LYS A 86 -3.90 8.89 -19.59
C LYS A 86 -3.83 10.37 -19.97
N HIS A 87 -4.57 10.81 -20.98
CA HIS A 87 -4.64 12.24 -21.31
C HIS A 87 -5.38 13.07 -20.25
N LEU A 88 -6.46 12.52 -19.67
CA LEU A 88 -7.24 13.20 -18.63
C LEU A 88 -6.51 13.26 -17.29
N VAL A 89 -5.76 12.21 -16.95
CA VAL A 89 -5.00 12.08 -15.71
C VAL A 89 -3.59 11.56 -16.06
N PRO A 90 -2.65 12.44 -16.48
CA PRO A 90 -1.31 12.04 -16.92
C PRO A 90 -0.49 11.26 -15.89
N SER A 91 -0.76 11.44 -14.60
CA SER A 91 -0.05 10.78 -13.52
C SER A 91 -0.46 9.32 -13.26
N ILE A 92 -1.52 8.79 -13.90
CA ILE A 92 -1.90 7.39 -13.70
C ILE A 92 -0.75 6.44 -14.02
N GLY A 93 -0.59 5.44 -13.17
CA GLY A 93 0.35 4.34 -13.38
C GLY A 93 -0.26 3.23 -14.24
N ARG A 94 0.39 2.08 -14.21
CA ARG A 94 -0.10 0.85 -14.85
C ARG A 94 -1.28 0.28 -14.06
N PHE A 95 -2.35 -0.08 -14.75
CA PHE A 95 -3.40 -0.93 -14.18
C PHE A 95 -3.09 -2.40 -14.42
N PHE A 96 -3.11 -3.22 -13.37
CA PHE A 96 -2.88 -4.67 -13.45
C PHE A 96 -4.17 -5.47 -13.66
N THR A 97 -5.27 -4.97 -13.12
CA THR A 97 -6.59 -5.60 -13.17
C THR A 97 -7.64 -4.59 -13.59
N LYS A 98 -8.76 -5.08 -14.11
CA LYS A 98 -9.98 -4.28 -14.28
C LYS A 98 -10.43 -3.78 -12.91
N LEU A 99 -11.26 -2.75 -12.83
CA LEU A 99 -11.78 -2.24 -11.56
C LEU A 99 -13.30 -2.19 -11.64
N PRO A 100 -14.05 -3.08 -10.95
CA PRO A 100 -15.51 -3.10 -10.93
C PRO A 100 -16.04 -1.95 -10.05
N LEU A 101 -15.81 -0.72 -10.49
CA LEU A 101 -16.00 0.49 -9.68
C LEU A 101 -17.47 0.72 -9.36
N GLU A 102 -18.39 0.39 -10.27
CA GLU A 102 -19.81 0.51 -10.01
C GLU A 102 -20.23 -0.41 -8.85
N ARG A 103 -19.82 -1.68 -8.90
CA ARG A 103 -20.11 -2.66 -7.85
C ARG A 103 -19.46 -2.26 -6.53
N ALA A 104 -18.21 -1.81 -6.56
CA ALA A 104 -17.50 -1.36 -5.38
C ALA A 104 -18.14 -0.12 -4.75
N PHE A 105 -18.66 0.80 -5.57
CA PHE A 105 -19.45 1.93 -5.10
C PHE A 105 -20.68 1.47 -4.33
N TYR A 106 -21.47 0.54 -4.85
CA TYR A 106 -22.65 0.06 -4.14
C TYR A 106 -22.32 -0.54 -2.76
N VAL A 107 -21.23 -1.31 -2.65
CA VAL A 107 -20.76 -1.88 -1.38
C VAL A 107 -20.40 -0.78 -0.37
N GLN A 108 -19.62 0.22 -0.79
CA GLN A 108 -19.23 1.30 0.11
C GLN A 108 -20.38 2.27 0.42
N ASP A 109 -21.31 2.49 -0.52
CA ASP A 109 -22.50 3.30 -0.30
C ASP A 109 -23.42 2.68 0.76
N GLU A 110 -23.56 1.35 0.80
CA GLU A 110 -24.32 0.66 1.84
C GLU A 110 -23.71 0.84 3.24
N LYS A 111 -22.37 0.82 3.34
CA LYS A 111 -21.66 1.00 4.61
C LYS A 111 -21.64 2.45 5.08
N ARG A 112 -21.53 3.41 4.14
CA ARG A 112 -21.16 4.80 4.44
C ARG A 112 -22.24 5.82 4.07
N SER A 113 -23.32 5.37 3.44
CA SER A 113 -24.44 6.21 3.00
C SER A 113 -23.96 7.43 2.18
N ILE A 114 -23.00 7.19 1.27
CA ILE A 114 -22.34 8.23 0.44
C ILE A 114 -23.38 9.06 -0.30
N SER A 115 -24.33 8.39 -0.94
CA SER A 115 -25.44 8.95 -1.74
C SER A 115 -26.57 9.57 -0.92
N ALA A 116 -26.64 9.29 0.38
CA ALA A 116 -27.63 9.88 1.28
C ALA A 116 -27.24 11.28 1.76
N ARG A 117 -25.96 11.65 1.65
CA ARG A 117 -25.47 12.96 2.10
C ARG A 117 -26.03 14.10 1.25
N ARG A 118 -26.32 15.22 1.90
CA ARG A 118 -26.89 16.44 1.26
C ARG A 118 -26.03 17.68 1.44
N LEU A 119 -25.19 17.71 2.48
CA LEU A 119 -24.36 18.86 2.81
C LEU A 119 -22.87 18.61 2.58
N VAL A 120 -22.48 17.35 2.39
CA VAL A 120 -21.10 16.92 2.22
C VAL A 120 -21.03 16.03 0.99
N SER A 121 -20.29 16.47 -0.03
CA SER A 121 -20.07 15.70 -1.25
C SER A 121 -19.18 14.48 -1.00
N PRO A 122 -19.16 13.50 -1.93
CA PRO A 122 -18.14 12.44 -1.91
C PRO A 122 -16.73 13.00 -1.73
N SER A 123 -16.07 12.51 -0.68
CA SER A 123 -14.74 12.94 -0.27
C SER A 123 -13.66 12.12 -0.98
N PHE A 124 -12.41 12.57 -0.85
CA PHE A 124 -11.25 11.81 -1.32
C PHE A 124 -11.21 10.40 -0.71
N ASN A 125 -11.51 10.30 0.60
CA ASN A 125 -11.53 9.03 1.31
C ASN A 125 -12.65 8.10 0.83
N ASP A 126 -13.82 8.63 0.48
CA ASP A 126 -14.90 7.79 -0.06
C ASP A 126 -14.46 7.09 -1.35
N ILE A 127 -13.81 7.83 -2.26
CA ILE A 127 -13.34 7.29 -3.54
C ILE A 127 -12.14 6.37 -3.35
N ARG A 128 -11.21 6.70 -2.45
CA ARG A 128 -10.08 5.83 -2.06
C ARG A 128 -10.59 4.47 -1.60
N LEU A 129 -11.60 4.44 -0.75
CA LEU A 129 -12.17 3.20 -0.22
C LEU A 129 -12.93 2.40 -1.29
N ILE A 130 -13.63 3.08 -2.20
CA ILE A 130 -14.26 2.43 -3.37
C ILE A 130 -13.20 1.78 -4.27
N LEU A 131 -12.10 2.48 -4.55
CA LEU A 131 -10.98 1.92 -5.31
C LEU A 131 -10.34 0.72 -4.59
N ASN A 132 -10.22 0.77 -3.27
CA ASN A 132 -9.70 -0.34 -2.48
C ASN A 132 -10.59 -1.59 -2.64
N THR A 133 -11.90 -1.45 -2.43
CA THR A 133 -12.88 -2.53 -2.62
C THR A 133 -12.87 -3.07 -4.05
N ALA A 134 -12.75 -2.19 -5.06
CA ALA A 134 -12.68 -2.63 -6.45
C ALA A 134 -11.44 -3.51 -6.71
N GLN A 135 -10.29 -3.16 -6.13
CA GLN A 135 -9.08 -3.97 -6.27
C GLN A 135 -9.20 -5.34 -5.62
N THR A 136 -9.76 -5.44 -4.41
CA THR A 136 -9.98 -6.74 -3.75
C THR A 136 -10.96 -7.60 -4.54
N MET A 137 -12.05 -7.01 -5.06
CA MET A 137 -13.00 -7.73 -5.93
C MET A 137 -12.31 -8.29 -7.18
N SER A 138 -11.46 -7.50 -7.82
CA SER A 138 -10.78 -7.89 -9.06
C SER A 138 -9.71 -8.95 -8.89
N LEU A 139 -8.96 -8.90 -7.79
CA LEU A 139 -7.91 -9.89 -7.52
C LEU A 139 -8.50 -11.26 -7.18
N VAL A 140 -9.66 -11.29 -6.53
CA VAL A 140 -10.34 -12.55 -6.19
C VAL A 140 -11.19 -13.08 -7.33
N GLY A 141 -11.94 -12.20 -8.01
CA GLY A 141 -12.78 -12.56 -9.15
C GLY A 141 -12.05 -12.64 -10.50
N GLY A 142 -10.73 -12.41 -10.50
CA GLY A 142 -9.89 -12.41 -11.68
C GLY A 142 -9.77 -13.79 -12.34
N ARG A 143 -9.22 -13.81 -13.56
CA ARG A 143 -8.95 -15.07 -14.27
C ARG A 143 -7.87 -15.90 -13.58
N GLU A 144 -6.90 -15.22 -13.00
CA GLU A 144 -5.82 -15.84 -12.26
C GLU A 144 -5.99 -15.56 -10.76
N PRO A 145 -5.66 -16.54 -9.90
CA PRO A 145 -5.84 -16.39 -8.47
C PRO A 145 -4.85 -15.38 -7.89
N LEU A 146 -5.29 -14.68 -6.84
CA LEU A 146 -4.41 -13.99 -5.89
C LEU A 146 -3.44 -15.02 -5.27
N LYS A 147 -2.14 -14.71 -5.32
CA LYS A 147 -1.08 -15.58 -4.78
C LYS A 147 -0.28 -14.93 -3.67
N LEU A 148 -0.14 -13.61 -3.68
CA LEU A 148 0.68 -12.87 -2.74
C LEU A 148 -0.08 -11.65 -2.21
N VAL A 149 -0.11 -11.50 -0.89
CA VAL A 149 -0.48 -10.24 -0.23
C VAL A 149 0.73 -9.72 0.50
N THR A 150 1.14 -8.51 0.17
CA THR A 150 2.21 -7.80 0.86
C THR A 150 1.62 -6.69 1.72
N PHE A 151 2.22 -6.48 2.88
CA PHE A 151 1.83 -5.46 3.83
C PHE A 151 3.02 -4.57 4.09
N ASP A 152 2.81 -3.27 4.12
CA ASP A 152 3.73 -2.39 4.80
C ASP A 152 3.75 -2.70 6.31
N GLY A 153 4.88 -2.43 6.96
CA GLY A 153 5.04 -2.62 8.40
C GLY A 153 4.34 -1.54 9.21
N ASP A 154 5.08 -0.46 9.47
CA ASP A 154 4.64 0.67 10.30
C ASP A 154 3.36 1.33 9.73
N VAL A 155 2.47 1.79 10.62
CA VAL A 155 1.20 2.48 10.29
C VAL A 155 0.17 1.61 9.53
N THR A 156 0.57 0.42 9.09
CA THR A 156 -0.26 -0.54 8.36
C THR A 156 -0.66 -1.74 9.21
N LEU A 157 0.31 -2.42 9.83
CA LEU A 157 0.04 -3.59 10.68
C LEU A 157 -0.06 -3.23 12.17
N TYR A 158 0.69 -2.21 12.58
CA TYR A 158 0.77 -1.72 13.95
C TYR A 158 0.99 -0.21 13.96
N GLU A 159 0.73 0.42 15.10
CA GLU A 159 1.03 1.84 15.28
C GLU A 159 2.54 2.11 15.12
N ASP A 160 2.87 3.30 14.64
CA ASP A 160 4.24 3.76 14.40
C ASP A 160 5.19 3.46 15.58
N GLY A 161 6.26 2.71 15.30
CA GLY A 161 7.28 2.35 16.28
C GLY A 161 6.90 1.24 17.27
N MET A 162 5.71 0.65 17.14
CA MET A 162 5.25 -0.47 17.97
C MET A 162 5.58 -1.83 17.33
N SER A 163 5.33 -2.89 18.10
CA SER A 163 5.38 -4.28 17.64
C SER A 163 3.96 -4.83 17.44
N LEU A 164 3.85 -5.83 16.58
CA LEU A 164 2.64 -6.63 16.42
C LEU A 164 2.48 -7.57 17.62
N THR A 165 1.43 -7.38 18.41
CA THR A 165 1.09 -8.27 19.54
C THR A 165 0.13 -9.38 19.11
N PRO A 166 0.08 -10.51 19.84
CA PRO A 166 -0.80 -11.63 19.51
C PRO A 166 -2.29 -11.25 19.45
N GLU A 167 -2.71 -10.27 20.27
CA GLU A 167 -4.10 -9.83 20.36
C GLU A 167 -4.51 -8.88 19.23
N ASN A 168 -3.58 -8.50 18.35
CA ASN A 168 -3.90 -7.62 17.24
C ASN A 168 -4.82 -8.36 16.25
N PRO A 169 -6.01 -7.80 15.92
CA PRO A 169 -6.99 -8.46 15.07
C PRO A 169 -6.45 -8.86 13.69
N ILE A 170 -5.41 -8.20 13.18
CA ILE A 170 -4.83 -8.57 11.89
C ILE A 170 -4.19 -9.97 11.90
N VAL A 171 -3.70 -10.47 13.04
CA VAL A 171 -2.98 -11.75 13.13
C VAL A 171 -3.84 -12.91 12.63
N GLU A 172 -5.07 -13.05 13.12
CA GLU A 172 -5.99 -14.10 12.66
C GLU A 172 -6.27 -14.05 11.16
N ARG A 173 -6.33 -12.83 10.60
CA ARG A 173 -6.58 -12.61 9.17
C ARG A 173 -5.37 -13.01 8.32
N LEU A 174 -4.15 -12.73 8.81
CA LEU A 174 -2.92 -13.18 8.15
C LEU A 174 -2.82 -14.71 8.17
N LEU A 175 -3.17 -15.36 9.29
CA LEU A 175 -3.23 -16.82 9.36
C LEU A 175 -4.25 -17.39 8.35
N PHE A 176 -5.41 -16.74 8.19
CA PHE A 176 -6.39 -17.16 7.20
C PHE A 176 -5.87 -17.07 5.75
N LEU A 177 -5.10 -16.02 5.42
CA LEU A 177 -4.45 -15.93 4.10
C LEU A 177 -3.48 -17.09 3.89
N LEU A 178 -2.60 -17.37 4.87
CA LEU A 178 -1.67 -18.50 4.81
C LEU A 178 -2.40 -19.84 4.66
N GLN A 179 -3.51 -20.04 5.40
CA GLN A 179 -4.35 -21.24 5.31
C GLN A 179 -4.95 -21.45 3.91
N ASN A 180 -5.14 -20.37 3.15
CA ASN A 180 -5.63 -20.41 1.77
C ASN A 180 -4.50 -20.48 0.72
N ASN A 181 -3.27 -20.82 1.15
CA ASN A 181 -2.08 -20.91 0.29
C ASN A 181 -1.73 -19.58 -0.40
N ILE A 182 -2.04 -18.46 0.25
CA ILE A 182 -1.63 -17.13 -0.17
C ILE A 182 -0.38 -16.75 0.61
N TYR A 183 0.68 -16.37 -0.11
CA TYR A 183 1.89 -15.85 0.50
C TYR A 183 1.61 -14.52 1.21
N VAL A 184 2.19 -14.35 2.39
CA VAL A 184 2.14 -13.10 3.16
C VAL A 184 3.54 -12.53 3.23
N GLY A 185 3.76 -11.37 2.63
CA GLY A 185 5.03 -10.65 2.68
C GLY A 185 4.94 -9.38 3.51
N ILE A 186 5.80 -9.20 4.50
CA ILE A 186 5.89 -7.96 5.29
C ILE A 186 7.03 -7.12 4.73
N VAL A 187 6.75 -5.98 4.11
CA VAL A 187 7.74 -5.08 3.51
C VAL A 187 7.90 -3.87 4.44
N THR A 188 9.09 -3.64 4.98
CA THR A 188 9.32 -2.57 5.97
C THR A 188 10.56 -1.75 5.65
N ALA A 189 10.51 -0.45 5.94
CA ALA A 189 11.67 0.43 5.87
C ALA A 189 12.71 0.11 6.95
N ALA A 190 12.32 -0.55 8.04
CA ALA A 190 13.27 -0.98 9.06
C ALA A 190 14.31 -1.93 8.44
N GLY A 191 15.54 -1.44 8.29
CA GLY A 191 16.68 -2.22 7.79
C GLY A 191 17.62 -2.64 8.91
N TYR A 192 17.71 -3.95 9.13
CA TYR A 192 18.65 -4.65 10.00
C TYR A 192 19.42 -5.67 9.15
N SER A 193 20.75 -5.55 9.11
CA SER A 193 21.62 -6.43 8.32
C SER A 193 21.99 -7.73 9.05
N GLU A 194 21.56 -7.90 10.30
CA GLU A 194 21.82 -9.12 11.06
C GLU A 194 21.05 -10.32 10.46
N ILE A 195 21.80 -11.33 10.01
CA ILE A 195 21.29 -12.58 9.39
C ILE A 195 20.39 -13.38 10.34
N SER A 196 20.47 -13.17 11.66
CA SER A 196 19.63 -13.87 12.63
C SER A 196 18.15 -13.52 12.55
N GLY A 197 17.79 -12.36 11.99
CA GLY A 197 16.38 -11.94 11.87
C GLY A 197 15.69 -11.53 13.17
N GLU A 198 16.35 -11.67 14.33
CA GLU A 198 15.77 -11.47 15.68
C GLU A 198 15.09 -10.11 15.85
N LYS A 199 15.65 -9.02 15.28
CA LYS A 199 15.04 -7.69 15.38
C LYS A 199 13.71 -7.60 14.63
N TYR A 200 13.56 -8.30 13.50
CA TYR A 200 12.29 -8.39 12.80
C TYR A 200 11.30 -9.26 13.59
N GLU A 201 11.77 -10.36 14.19
CA GLU A 201 10.93 -11.19 15.06
C GLU A 201 10.38 -10.41 16.26
N VAL A 202 11.19 -9.59 16.91
CA VAL A 202 10.73 -8.73 18.02
C VAL A 202 9.62 -7.77 17.58
N ARG A 203 9.71 -7.23 16.36
CA ARG A 203 8.67 -6.35 15.79
C ARG A 203 7.42 -7.11 15.38
N LEU A 204 7.56 -8.38 14.99
CA LEU A 204 6.48 -9.23 14.47
C LEU A 204 6.07 -10.36 15.43
N LYS A 205 6.45 -10.26 16.70
CA LYS A 205 6.39 -11.37 17.66
C LYS A 205 5.02 -12.05 17.69
N GLY A 206 3.95 -11.25 17.75
CA GLY A 206 2.58 -11.78 17.77
C GLY A 206 2.22 -12.62 16.55
N LEU A 207 2.72 -12.27 15.36
CA LEU A 207 2.50 -13.06 14.15
C LEU A 207 3.40 -14.29 14.08
N ILE A 208 4.69 -14.14 14.44
CA ILE A 208 5.65 -15.26 14.44
C ILE A 208 5.20 -16.35 15.40
N ASP A 209 4.87 -15.98 16.64
CA ASP A 209 4.36 -16.90 17.67
C ASP A 209 3.06 -17.57 17.16
N ALA A 210 2.12 -16.81 16.60
CA ALA A 210 0.85 -17.35 16.11
C ALA A 210 0.99 -18.31 14.91
N VAL A 211 1.94 -18.06 13.99
CA VAL A 211 2.25 -18.99 12.88
C VAL A 211 2.91 -20.25 13.42
N ASN A 212 3.85 -20.10 14.36
CA ASN A 212 4.56 -21.22 14.96
C ASN A 212 3.60 -22.13 15.73
N ASP A 213 2.75 -21.55 16.58
CA ASP A 213 1.83 -22.27 17.47
C ASP A 213 0.57 -22.78 16.75
N SER A 214 0.33 -22.37 15.50
CA SER A 214 -0.83 -22.83 14.73
C SER A 214 -0.78 -24.34 14.48
N GLU A 215 -1.83 -25.03 14.94
CA GLU A 215 -2.09 -26.45 14.64
C GLU A 215 -2.85 -26.65 13.31
N ILE A 216 -3.34 -25.56 12.72
CA ILE A 216 -4.19 -25.58 11.51
C ILE A 216 -3.32 -25.46 10.25
N LEU A 217 -2.26 -24.65 10.30
CA LEU A 217 -1.39 -24.42 9.15
C LEU A 217 -0.46 -25.61 8.91
N THR A 218 -0.37 -26.03 7.65
CA THR A 218 0.67 -26.98 7.23
C THR A 218 2.06 -26.34 7.26
N GLN A 219 3.12 -27.14 7.29
CA GLN A 219 4.50 -26.62 7.23
C GLN A 219 4.72 -25.70 6.04
N THR A 220 4.26 -26.09 4.85
CA THR A 220 4.35 -25.26 3.63
C THR A 220 3.61 -23.94 3.78
N GLN A 221 2.45 -23.93 4.45
CA GLN A 221 1.68 -22.70 4.69
C GLN A 221 2.36 -21.80 5.72
N LYS A 222 3.00 -22.35 6.75
CA LYS A 222 3.82 -21.56 7.69
C LYS A 222 4.99 -20.89 6.95
N GLU A 223 5.64 -21.64 6.07
CA GLU A 223 6.73 -21.15 5.22
C GLU A 223 6.27 -20.17 4.11
N SER A 224 4.97 -19.88 4.00
CA SER A 224 4.45 -18.84 3.11
C SER A 224 4.52 -17.42 3.72
N LEU A 225 5.05 -17.27 4.93
CA LEU A 225 5.36 -15.99 5.55
C LEU A 225 6.79 -15.51 5.21
N LEU A 226 6.90 -14.29 4.70
CA LEU A 226 8.16 -13.65 4.34
C LEU A 226 8.26 -12.24 4.94
N VAL A 227 9.49 -11.78 5.17
CA VAL A 227 9.80 -10.41 5.62
C VAL A 227 10.87 -9.82 4.71
N MET A 228 10.55 -8.70 4.07
CA MET A 228 11.45 -7.87 3.27
C MET A 228 11.80 -6.60 4.07
N GLY A 229 13.00 -6.60 4.66
CA GLY A 229 13.53 -5.50 5.46
C GLY A 229 14.36 -4.51 4.65
N GLY A 230 14.47 -3.28 5.19
CA GLY A 230 15.18 -2.18 4.56
C GLY A 230 14.62 -1.84 3.18
N GLU A 231 13.30 -1.87 3.03
CA GLU A 231 12.52 -1.73 1.79
C GLU A 231 12.73 -2.86 0.77
N SER A 232 13.98 -3.14 0.39
CA SER A 232 14.34 -4.12 -0.63
C SER A 232 15.75 -4.69 -0.44
N ASN A 233 16.25 -4.76 0.79
CA ASN A 233 17.66 -5.09 1.07
C ASN A 233 17.86 -6.44 1.77
N PHE A 234 16.88 -6.88 2.56
CA PHE A 234 17.05 -8.04 3.44
C PHE A 234 15.83 -8.95 3.37
N LEU A 235 15.97 -10.19 2.86
CA LEU A 235 14.86 -11.14 2.76
C LEU A 235 14.99 -12.24 3.81
N PHE A 236 13.90 -12.45 4.53
CA PHE A 236 13.72 -13.56 5.45
C PHE A 236 12.46 -14.34 5.10
N ARG A 237 12.48 -15.63 5.41
CA ARG A 237 11.35 -16.54 5.28
C ARG A 237 11.16 -17.30 6.58
N PHE A 238 9.93 -17.50 7.02
CA PHE A 238 9.67 -18.33 8.18
C PHE A 238 10.11 -19.77 7.90
N ASP A 239 10.87 -20.36 8.82
CA ASP A 239 11.34 -21.75 8.75
C ASP A 239 10.55 -22.59 9.75
N SER A 240 9.72 -23.48 9.22
CA SER A 240 8.83 -24.32 10.04
C SER A 240 9.57 -25.33 10.92
N SER A 241 10.83 -25.62 10.61
CA SER A 241 11.65 -26.56 11.39
C SER A 241 12.27 -25.93 12.64
N THR A 242 12.56 -24.63 12.58
CA THR A 242 13.17 -23.89 13.70
C THR A 242 12.15 -23.04 14.46
N GLY A 243 11.04 -22.67 13.82
CA GLY A 243 10.06 -21.73 14.38
C GLY A 243 10.49 -20.26 14.26
N HIS A 244 11.55 -19.99 13.49
CA HIS A 244 12.20 -18.68 13.39
C HIS A 244 12.31 -18.20 11.94
N LEU A 245 12.64 -16.92 11.77
CA LEU A 245 12.98 -16.32 10.49
C LEU A 245 14.36 -16.79 10.03
N LYS A 246 14.41 -17.32 8.81
CA LYS A 246 15.63 -17.72 8.12
C LYS A 246 15.96 -16.70 7.04
N TRP A 247 17.20 -16.21 7.07
CA TRP A 247 17.76 -15.38 6.01
C TRP A 247 17.83 -16.11 4.67
N ILE A 248 17.49 -15.41 3.59
CA ILE A 248 17.58 -15.90 2.21
C ILE A 248 18.71 -15.15 1.49
N ASP A 249 19.59 -15.90 0.82
CA ASP A 249 20.73 -15.32 0.13
C ASP A 249 20.26 -14.32 -0.95
N PRO A 250 20.81 -13.09 -0.99
CA PRO A 250 20.51 -12.10 -2.03
C PRO A 250 20.55 -12.65 -3.47
N GLN A 251 21.42 -13.62 -3.78
CA GLN A 251 21.51 -14.21 -5.12
C GLN A 251 20.20 -14.88 -5.59
N GLU A 252 19.34 -15.32 -4.66
CA GLU A 252 18.09 -16.01 -4.97
C GLU A 252 16.97 -15.05 -5.40
N TRP A 253 16.97 -13.81 -4.91
CA TRP A 253 15.81 -12.91 -5.01
C TRP A 253 16.14 -11.52 -5.57
N THR A 254 17.41 -11.14 -5.63
CA THR A 254 17.83 -9.82 -6.12
C THR A 254 17.40 -9.64 -7.59
N LEU A 255 16.81 -8.49 -7.90
CA LEU A 255 16.41 -8.16 -9.26
C LEU A 255 17.64 -7.91 -10.13
N PRO A 256 17.59 -8.20 -11.44
CA PRO A 256 18.70 -7.91 -12.33
C PRO A 256 19.16 -6.46 -12.26
N GLU A 257 18.24 -5.50 -12.15
CA GLU A 257 18.59 -4.07 -12.03
C GLU A 257 19.40 -3.74 -10.77
N ILE A 258 19.09 -4.38 -9.63
CA ILE A 258 19.80 -4.18 -8.36
C ILE A 258 21.16 -4.88 -8.38
N ALA A 259 21.25 -6.06 -9.01
CA ALA A 259 22.48 -6.85 -9.07
C ALA A 259 23.64 -6.15 -9.79
N HIS A 260 23.36 -5.15 -10.63
CA HIS A 260 24.37 -4.37 -11.34
C HIS A 260 24.83 -3.11 -10.59
N TRP A 261 24.24 -2.79 -9.43
CA TRP A 261 24.66 -1.66 -8.63
C TRP A 261 26.02 -1.91 -8.00
N SER A 262 26.98 -1.02 -8.28
CA SER A 262 28.29 -1.10 -7.64
C SER A 262 28.22 -0.58 -6.21
N GLU A 263 29.04 -1.16 -5.34
CA GLU A 263 29.18 -0.68 -3.96
C GLU A 263 29.68 0.78 -3.93
N GLU A 264 30.50 1.17 -4.90
CA GLU A 264 30.97 2.55 -5.07
C GLU A 264 29.82 3.54 -5.31
N ASP A 265 28.92 3.23 -6.25
CA ASP A 265 27.75 4.08 -6.55
C ASP A 265 26.81 4.13 -5.33
N ILE A 266 26.61 3.00 -4.62
CA ILE A 266 25.82 2.96 -3.38
C ILE A 266 26.41 3.87 -2.30
N GLN A 267 27.72 3.76 -2.04
CA GLN A 267 28.38 4.60 -1.06
C GLN A 267 28.34 6.07 -1.46
N GLU A 268 28.44 6.41 -2.75
CA GLU A 268 28.33 7.79 -3.23
C GLU A 268 26.93 8.38 -2.95
N VAL A 269 25.84 7.64 -3.22
CA VAL A 269 24.47 8.07 -2.88
C VAL A 269 24.36 8.36 -1.38
N LEU A 270 24.81 7.42 -0.56
CA LEU A 270 24.71 7.57 0.89
C LEU A 270 25.61 8.71 1.41
N ASN A 271 26.77 8.96 0.80
CA ASN A 271 27.64 10.09 1.13
C ASN A 271 26.99 11.43 0.81
N ILE A 272 26.33 11.54 -0.35
CA ILE A 272 25.54 12.73 -0.70
C ILE A 272 24.39 12.91 0.29
N GLY A 273 23.66 11.83 0.60
CA GLY A 273 22.59 11.82 1.60
C GLY A 273 23.09 12.34 2.95
N GLN A 274 24.16 11.75 3.47
CA GLN A 274 24.78 12.14 4.74
C GLN A 274 25.16 13.61 4.75
N ALA A 275 25.85 14.09 3.72
CA ALA A 275 26.26 15.49 3.63
C ALA A 275 25.06 16.45 3.61
N VAL A 276 23.96 16.08 2.96
CA VAL A 276 22.72 16.86 3.00
C VAL A 276 22.13 16.89 4.41
N LEU A 277 22.02 15.74 5.07
CA LEU A 277 21.46 15.66 6.42
C LEU A 277 22.30 16.45 7.43
N GLU A 278 23.63 16.39 7.34
CA GLU A 278 24.55 17.18 8.18
C GLU A 278 24.38 18.69 7.95
N ASN A 279 24.26 19.11 6.69
CA ASN A 279 24.04 20.52 6.34
C ASN A 279 22.69 21.03 6.87
N GLU A 280 21.60 20.29 6.67
CA GLU A 280 20.28 20.69 7.16
C GLU A 280 20.20 20.67 8.68
N LYS A 281 20.83 19.68 9.35
CA LYS A 281 20.97 19.66 10.82
C LYS A 281 21.59 20.97 11.34
N ASN A 282 22.68 21.43 10.71
CA ASN A 282 23.36 22.65 11.13
C ASN A 282 22.56 23.92 10.77
N LYS A 283 22.04 23.99 9.54
CA LYS A 283 21.24 25.12 9.03
C LYS A 283 19.97 25.36 9.85
N LEU A 284 19.29 24.29 10.25
CA LEU A 284 18.05 24.33 11.04
C LEU A 284 18.31 24.24 12.55
N ASN A 285 19.58 24.17 12.98
CA ASN A 285 20.01 24.04 14.38
C ASN A 285 19.27 22.91 15.14
N LEU A 286 19.22 21.73 14.53
CA LEU A 286 18.41 20.62 15.04
C LEU A 286 19.13 19.86 16.16
N PRO A 287 18.43 19.53 17.27
CA PRO A 287 18.96 18.69 18.33
C PRO A 287 18.91 17.21 17.92
N ALA A 288 19.72 16.85 16.92
CA ALA A 288 19.69 15.55 16.26
C ALA A 288 21.12 15.00 16.04
N THR A 289 21.22 13.71 15.75
CA THR A 289 22.45 13.07 15.29
C THR A 289 22.23 12.35 13.96
N ILE A 290 23.30 12.16 13.22
CA ILE A 290 23.28 11.37 11.98
C ILE A 290 23.66 9.93 12.31
N LEU A 291 22.95 8.98 11.72
CA LEU A 291 23.20 7.54 11.83
C LEU A 291 23.38 6.95 10.44
N ARG A 292 24.53 6.32 10.21
CA ARG A 292 24.86 5.65 8.94
C ARG A 292 24.76 4.13 9.13
N LYS A 293 24.01 3.49 8.23
CA LYS A 293 23.88 2.03 8.08
C LYS A 293 24.53 1.61 6.76
N GLU A 294 24.54 0.30 6.52
CA GLU A 294 25.04 -0.30 5.28
C GLU A 294 24.29 0.20 4.04
N ARG A 295 22.95 0.26 4.11
CA ARG A 295 22.06 0.60 3.00
C ARG A 295 21.17 1.81 3.26
N GLY A 296 21.54 2.64 4.24
CA GLY A 296 20.75 3.82 4.60
C GLY A 296 21.50 4.82 5.46
N VAL A 297 21.08 6.08 5.43
CA VAL A 297 21.58 7.13 6.31
C VAL A 297 20.42 7.98 6.81
N GLY A 298 20.37 8.25 8.10
CA GLY A 298 19.25 8.95 8.73
C GLY A 298 19.68 10.02 9.71
N ILE A 299 18.77 10.96 9.97
CA ILE A 299 18.88 11.98 11.00
C ILE A 299 17.83 11.70 12.07
N ILE A 300 18.30 11.37 13.28
CA ILE A 300 17.45 10.98 14.41
C ILE A 300 17.53 12.03 15.53
N PRO A 301 16.41 12.32 16.24
CA PRO A 301 16.43 13.26 17.36
C PRO A 301 17.31 12.73 18.50
N LEU A 302 17.98 13.64 19.21
CA LEU A 302 18.66 13.29 20.46
C LEU A 302 17.65 12.78 21.51
N PRO A 303 18.08 11.97 22.49
CA PRO A 303 17.18 11.45 23.52
C PRO A 303 16.34 12.54 24.19
N GLY A 304 15.01 12.33 24.25
CA GLY A 304 14.06 13.27 24.84
C GLY A 304 13.78 14.53 23.99
N LYS A 305 14.35 14.63 22.78
CA LYS A 305 14.09 15.73 21.84
C LYS A 305 13.14 15.29 20.74
N LYS A 306 12.60 16.27 20.03
CA LYS A 306 11.73 16.09 18.86
C LYS A 306 12.14 17.08 17.79
N ILE A 307 12.04 16.67 16.54
CA ILE A 307 12.17 17.55 15.38
C ILE A 307 10.74 17.88 14.96
N CYS A 308 10.43 19.15 14.67
CA CYS A 308 9.11 19.49 14.17
C CYS A 308 8.92 18.92 12.76
N ARG A 309 7.67 18.62 12.41
CA ARG A 309 7.34 17.98 11.14
C ARG A 309 7.86 18.81 9.96
N GLU A 310 7.68 20.12 10.01
CA GLU A 310 8.08 21.04 8.94
C GLU A 310 9.59 20.95 8.65
N SER A 311 10.42 20.80 9.68
CA SER A 311 11.85 20.56 9.50
C SER A 311 12.14 19.19 8.90
N LEU A 312 11.42 18.14 9.30
CA LEU A 312 11.56 16.81 8.68
C LEU A 312 11.20 16.86 7.18
N GLU A 313 10.11 17.54 6.81
CA GLU A 313 9.71 17.71 5.41
C GLU A 313 10.75 18.50 4.60
N GLU A 314 11.28 19.60 5.15
CA GLU A 314 12.34 20.40 4.51
C GLU A 314 13.59 19.55 4.23
N ILE A 315 13.99 18.70 5.19
CA ILE A 315 15.13 17.80 5.03
C ILE A 315 14.86 16.78 3.92
N VAL A 316 13.70 16.13 3.92
CA VAL A 316 13.34 15.13 2.90
C VAL A 316 13.34 15.73 1.51
N LEU A 317 12.67 16.86 1.32
CA LEU A 317 12.60 17.56 0.03
C LEU A 317 13.99 17.97 -0.46
N THR A 318 14.86 18.42 0.46
CA THR A 318 16.23 18.80 0.12
C THR A 318 17.07 17.59 -0.28
N ALA A 319 17.02 16.50 0.49
CA ALA A 319 17.73 15.26 0.20
C ALA A 319 17.28 14.66 -1.14
N GLN A 320 15.97 14.56 -1.35
CA GLN A 320 15.39 14.05 -2.58
C GLN A 320 15.86 14.88 -3.79
N ARG A 321 15.71 16.21 -3.74
CA ARG A 321 16.13 17.09 -4.84
C ARG A 321 17.62 16.99 -5.16
N LYS A 322 18.46 16.90 -4.12
CA LYS A 322 19.92 16.81 -4.30
C LYS A 322 20.33 15.49 -4.93
N LEU A 323 19.72 14.39 -4.51
CA LEU A 323 20.00 13.06 -5.03
C LEU A 323 19.46 12.88 -6.45
N GLU A 324 18.22 13.30 -6.73
CA GLU A 324 17.61 13.23 -8.08
C GLU A 324 18.40 14.03 -9.13
N THR A 325 19.08 15.10 -8.71
CA THR A 325 19.92 15.91 -9.61
C THR A 325 21.36 15.40 -9.74
N SER A 326 21.80 14.49 -8.87
CA SER A 326 23.15 13.91 -8.92
C SER A 326 23.30 12.88 -10.05
N ALA A 327 24.53 12.63 -10.50
CA ALA A 327 24.79 11.62 -11.52
C ALA A 327 24.49 10.20 -10.99
N VAL A 328 24.88 9.92 -9.75
CA VAL A 328 24.70 8.60 -9.14
C VAL A 328 23.24 8.31 -8.76
N GLY A 329 22.48 9.31 -8.32
CA GLY A 329 21.05 9.16 -8.01
C GLY A 329 20.16 8.90 -9.23
N LYS A 330 20.71 9.02 -10.46
CA LYS A 330 20.06 8.55 -11.69
C LYS A 330 20.34 7.08 -12.01
N LYS A 331 21.37 6.49 -11.39
CA LYS A 331 21.77 5.09 -11.56
C LYS A 331 21.18 4.19 -10.48
N ILE A 332 21.19 4.68 -9.23
CA ILE A 332 20.75 3.93 -8.05
C ILE A 332 19.37 4.42 -7.63
N HIS A 333 18.45 3.49 -7.42
CA HIS A 333 17.17 3.84 -6.80
C HIS A 333 17.36 4.05 -5.31
N PHE A 334 16.76 5.12 -4.79
CA PHE A 334 16.76 5.46 -3.39
C PHE A 334 15.37 5.94 -2.96
N CYS A 335 15.16 5.99 -1.65
CA CYS A 335 14.03 6.63 -1.03
C CYS A 335 14.50 7.59 0.05
N ALA A 336 14.05 8.84 0.00
CA ALA A 336 14.18 9.79 1.09
C ALA A 336 12.79 10.02 1.68
N PHE A 337 12.59 9.76 2.96
CA PHE A 337 11.27 9.81 3.58
C PHE A 337 11.29 10.33 5.02
N ASN A 338 10.13 10.86 5.42
CA ASN A 338 9.86 11.32 6.78
C ASN A 338 9.27 10.16 7.58
N GLY A 339 10.02 9.65 8.56
CA GLY A 339 9.59 8.58 9.48
C GLY A 339 8.72 9.06 10.63
N GLY A 340 8.19 10.28 10.57
CA GLY A 340 7.33 10.88 11.60
C GLY A 340 8.11 11.55 12.74
N ALA A 341 9.24 10.96 13.16
CA ALA A 341 10.13 11.53 14.17
C ALA A 341 11.57 11.75 13.68
N ASP A 342 11.94 11.10 12.57
CA ASP A 342 13.26 11.12 11.95
C ASP A 342 13.14 11.20 10.41
N VAL A 343 14.27 11.35 9.72
CA VAL A 343 14.35 11.26 8.25
C VAL A 343 15.39 10.24 7.88
N TRP A 344 15.08 9.43 6.87
CA TRP A 344 15.98 8.41 6.32
C TRP A 344 16.14 8.58 4.81
N VAL A 345 17.34 8.29 4.33
CA VAL A 345 17.69 8.09 2.92
C VAL A 345 18.17 6.65 2.79
N ASP A 346 17.31 5.79 2.23
CA ASP A 346 17.58 4.37 2.06
C ASP A 346 17.85 4.03 0.59
N ILE A 347 18.69 3.02 0.38
CA ILE A 347 18.99 2.45 -0.94
C ILE A 347 17.90 1.44 -1.28
N GLY A 348 17.33 1.58 -2.47
CA GLY A 348 16.16 0.83 -2.89
C GLY A 348 14.84 1.53 -2.61
N ASP A 349 13.75 0.83 -2.90
CA ASP A 349 12.40 1.26 -2.53
C ASP A 349 11.42 0.08 -2.42
N LYS A 350 10.25 0.31 -1.80
CA LYS A 350 9.20 -0.73 -1.66
C LYS A 350 8.73 -1.34 -2.99
N ARG A 351 8.83 -0.65 -4.14
CA ARG A 351 8.54 -1.26 -5.46
C ARG A 351 9.49 -2.42 -5.71
N LEU A 352 10.78 -2.19 -5.50
CA LEU A 352 11.82 -3.20 -5.66
C LEU A 352 11.61 -4.36 -4.68
N GLY A 353 11.23 -4.07 -3.43
CA GLY A 353 10.92 -5.10 -2.44
C GLY A 353 9.79 -6.03 -2.88
N VAL A 354 8.67 -5.46 -3.36
CA VAL A 354 7.54 -6.24 -3.88
C VAL A 354 7.91 -7.02 -5.13
N LEU A 355 8.64 -6.42 -6.09
CA LEU A 355 9.12 -7.10 -7.30
C LEU A 355 10.08 -8.26 -6.96
N SER A 356 10.95 -8.08 -5.96
CA SER A 356 11.85 -9.13 -5.48
C SER A 356 11.09 -10.31 -4.88
N LEU A 357 10.06 -10.05 -4.06
CA LEU A 357 9.18 -11.12 -3.54
C LEU A 357 8.46 -11.85 -4.68
N GLN A 358 7.92 -11.10 -5.64
CA GLN A 358 7.27 -11.64 -6.82
C GLN A 358 8.19 -12.57 -7.62
N LYS A 359 9.43 -12.15 -7.89
CA LYS A 359 10.47 -12.96 -8.55
C LYS A 359 10.80 -14.21 -7.75
N TYR A 360 11.11 -14.05 -6.46
CA TYR A 360 11.52 -15.13 -5.56
C TYR A 360 10.47 -16.24 -5.45
N LEU A 361 9.18 -15.88 -5.50
CA LEU A 361 8.06 -16.80 -5.38
C LEU A 361 7.58 -17.38 -6.72
N ASN A 362 8.51 -17.57 -7.67
CA ASN A 362 8.27 -18.05 -9.04
C ASN A 362 7.49 -17.07 -9.92
N ASP A 363 8.02 -15.85 -10.08
CA ASP A 363 7.52 -14.83 -11.01
C ASP A 363 6.00 -14.55 -10.90
N ILE A 364 5.53 -14.35 -9.66
CA ILE A 364 4.16 -13.90 -9.39
C ILE A 364 3.95 -12.52 -10.01
N ASN A 365 2.86 -12.34 -10.75
CA ASN A 365 2.59 -11.08 -11.43
C ASN A 365 1.87 -10.06 -10.52
N GLY A 366 1.94 -8.78 -10.91
CA GLY A 366 1.22 -7.69 -10.23
C GLY A 366 -0.31 -7.85 -10.19
N PHE A 367 -0.90 -8.58 -11.14
CA PHE A 367 -2.33 -8.92 -11.13
C PHE A 367 -2.68 -10.13 -10.24
N GLN A 368 -1.68 -10.78 -9.64
CA GLN A 368 -1.81 -11.84 -8.64
C GLN A 368 -1.27 -11.38 -7.27
N THR A 369 -0.96 -10.08 -7.13
CA THR A 369 -0.35 -9.51 -5.95
C THR A 369 -1.19 -8.34 -5.45
N LEU A 370 -1.53 -8.36 -4.16
CA LEU A 370 -2.07 -7.20 -3.44
C LEU A 370 -0.96 -6.60 -2.57
N HIS A 371 -0.81 -5.28 -2.57
CA HIS A 371 -0.06 -4.55 -1.57
C HIS A 371 -1.02 -3.72 -0.70
N VAL A 372 -0.79 -3.72 0.61
CA VAL A 372 -1.57 -2.97 1.60
C VAL A 372 -0.61 -2.02 2.30
N GLY A 373 -0.79 -0.70 2.12
CA GLY A 373 0.13 0.30 2.69
C GLY A 373 -0.48 1.69 2.79
N ASP A 374 0.13 2.55 3.60
CA ASP A 374 -0.30 3.94 3.81
C ASP A 374 0.44 4.91 2.88
N GLN A 375 -0.29 5.51 1.95
CA GLN A 375 0.25 6.50 1.01
C GLN A 375 -0.02 7.95 1.43
N PHE A 376 -0.54 8.19 2.65
CA PHE A 376 -0.70 9.52 3.26
C PHE A 376 0.61 10.06 3.85
N ALA A 377 1.64 9.21 4.00
CA ALA A 377 2.99 9.68 4.26
C ALA A 377 3.41 10.71 3.20
N SER A 378 4.24 11.68 3.59
CA SER A 378 4.44 12.94 2.87
C SER A 378 5.20 12.80 1.54
N VAL A 379 5.64 13.93 0.96
CA VAL A 379 6.43 13.93 -0.28
C VAL A 379 7.67 13.05 -0.07
N GLY A 380 7.89 12.08 -0.95
CA GLY A 380 8.93 11.06 -0.79
C GLY A 380 8.46 9.71 -0.23
N ALA A 381 7.16 9.55 0.09
CA ALA A 381 6.61 8.30 0.64
C ALA A 381 6.99 7.04 -0.17
N ASN A 382 7.64 6.10 0.51
CA ASN A 382 8.06 4.81 -0.03
C ASN A 382 6.86 3.95 -0.48
N ASP A 383 5.71 4.02 0.20
CA ASP A 383 4.51 3.22 -0.10
C ASP A 383 3.89 3.49 -1.46
N PHE A 384 3.99 4.73 -1.95
CA PHE A 384 3.41 5.06 -3.24
C PHE A 384 4.05 4.24 -4.37
N LYS A 385 5.35 3.94 -4.28
CA LYS A 385 6.06 3.24 -5.35
C LYS A 385 5.62 1.78 -5.50
N ALA A 386 5.10 1.15 -4.44
CA ALA A 386 4.63 -0.24 -4.48
C ALA A 386 3.52 -0.48 -5.53
N ARG A 387 2.70 0.54 -5.83
CA ARG A 387 1.66 0.48 -6.88
C ARG A 387 2.21 0.26 -8.29
N LEU A 388 3.51 0.46 -8.50
CA LEU A 388 4.17 0.18 -9.77
C LEU A 388 4.50 -1.31 -9.94
N ALA A 389 4.44 -2.10 -8.86
CA ALA A 389 4.71 -3.53 -8.85
C ALA A 389 3.45 -4.40 -8.68
N ALA A 390 2.41 -3.88 -8.02
CA ALA A 390 1.22 -4.66 -7.67
C ALA A 390 -0.05 -3.80 -7.59
N CYS A 391 -1.22 -4.45 -7.65
CA CYS A 391 -2.46 -3.86 -7.15
C CYS A 391 -2.25 -3.40 -5.70
N THR A 392 -2.63 -2.17 -5.36
CA THR A 392 -2.34 -1.57 -4.06
C THR A 392 -3.56 -0.93 -3.45
N VAL A 393 -3.97 -1.38 -2.27
CA VAL A 393 -5.00 -0.69 -1.47
C VAL A 393 -4.32 0.34 -0.58
N TRP A 394 -4.87 1.57 -0.60
CA TRP A 394 -4.34 2.67 0.21
C TRP A 394 -5.15 2.76 1.50
N ILE A 395 -4.49 2.44 2.62
CA ILE A 395 -5.06 2.50 3.97
C ILE A 395 -4.62 3.78 4.71
N ALA A 396 -5.36 4.19 5.73
CA ALA A 396 -5.02 5.33 6.59
C ALA A 396 -4.75 4.95 8.06
N SER A 397 -4.93 3.66 8.41
CA SER A 397 -4.74 3.15 9.76
C SER A 397 -4.77 1.62 9.79
N PRO A 398 -4.27 0.99 10.88
CA PRO A 398 -4.40 -0.46 11.08
C PRO A 398 -5.86 -0.96 11.08
N ALA A 399 -6.81 -0.14 11.49
CA ALA A 399 -8.24 -0.49 11.44
C ALA A 399 -8.74 -0.62 9.99
N GLU A 400 -8.30 0.26 9.08
CA GLU A 400 -8.64 0.12 7.66
C GLU A 400 -7.96 -1.11 7.02
N THR A 401 -6.78 -1.51 7.48
CA THR A 401 -6.13 -2.78 7.10
C THR A 401 -7.02 -3.96 7.46
N VAL A 402 -7.53 -3.99 8.69
CA VAL A 402 -8.45 -5.03 9.16
C VAL A 402 -9.71 -5.08 8.29
N ASP A 403 -10.35 -3.93 8.07
CA ASP A 403 -11.58 -3.83 7.28
C ASP A 403 -11.39 -4.34 5.84
N ILE A 404 -10.31 -3.93 5.16
CA ILE A 404 -10.08 -4.31 3.76
C ILE A 404 -9.68 -5.78 3.62
N ILE A 405 -8.97 -6.33 4.61
CA ILE A 405 -8.67 -7.76 4.62
C ILE A 405 -9.93 -8.57 4.90
N ASP A 406 -10.82 -8.13 5.80
CA ASP A 406 -12.12 -8.79 6.00
C ASP A 406 -12.96 -8.83 4.71
N GLU A 407 -12.98 -7.73 3.96
CA GLU A 407 -13.61 -7.69 2.62
C GLU A 407 -12.96 -8.70 1.67
N LEU A 408 -11.63 -8.74 1.61
CA LEU A 408 -10.88 -9.68 0.78
C LEU A 408 -11.21 -11.15 1.14
N LEU A 409 -11.22 -11.48 2.43
CA LEU A 409 -11.53 -12.83 2.92
C LEU A 409 -12.96 -13.23 2.59
N ALA A 410 -13.93 -12.33 2.74
CA ALA A 410 -15.31 -12.58 2.35
C ALA A 410 -15.43 -12.95 0.86
N TYR A 411 -14.74 -12.22 -0.03
CA TYR A 411 -14.71 -12.56 -1.44
C TYR A 411 -14.02 -13.90 -1.72
N LEU A 412 -12.92 -14.22 -1.02
CA LEU A 412 -12.23 -15.51 -1.17
C LEU A 412 -13.15 -16.68 -0.77
N ILE A 413 -13.88 -16.54 0.33
CA ILE A 413 -14.85 -17.53 0.80
C ILE A 413 -15.96 -17.72 -0.23
N GLU A 414 -16.54 -16.61 -0.72
CA GLU A 414 -17.58 -16.64 -1.76
C GLU A 414 -17.09 -17.35 -3.03
N ALA A 415 -15.91 -17.00 -3.53
CA ALA A 415 -15.32 -17.63 -4.72
C ALA A 415 -15.06 -19.14 -4.52
N ASN A 416 -14.60 -19.53 -3.33
CA ASN A 416 -14.37 -20.93 -2.98
C ASN A 416 -15.67 -21.73 -2.88
N MET A 417 -16.78 -21.13 -2.44
CA MET A 417 -18.08 -21.78 -2.45
C MET A 417 -18.56 -22.05 -3.89
N TYR A 418 -18.48 -21.06 -4.78
CA TYR A 418 -18.91 -21.22 -6.16
C TYR A 418 -18.06 -22.26 -6.93
N SER A 419 -16.75 -22.33 -6.67
CA SER A 419 -15.88 -23.32 -7.31
C SER A 419 -16.19 -24.76 -6.87
N ARG A 420 -16.55 -24.97 -5.60
CA ARG A 420 -16.99 -26.27 -5.07
C ARG A 420 -18.33 -26.71 -5.67
N VAL A 421 -19.31 -25.80 -5.77
CA VAL A 421 -20.62 -26.11 -6.38
C VAL A 421 -20.46 -26.52 -7.84
N ARG A 422 -19.62 -25.81 -8.62
CA ARG A 422 -19.33 -26.19 -10.02
C ARG A 422 -18.66 -27.57 -10.16
N LYS A 423 -17.79 -27.96 -9.23
CA LYS A 423 -17.18 -29.30 -9.25
C LYS A 423 -18.20 -30.40 -8.96
N VAL A 424 -19.15 -30.16 -8.06
CA VAL A 424 -20.21 -31.14 -7.73
C VAL A 424 -21.21 -31.29 -8.89
N SER A 425 -21.58 -30.20 -9.57
CA SER A 425 -22.49 -30.26 -10.71
C SER A 425 -21.89 -30.98 -11.93
N VAL A 426 -20.57 -30.95 -12.12
CA VAL A 426 -19.91 -31.65 -13.24
C VAL A 426 -19.75 -33.16 -12.98
N ILE A 427 -19.78 -33.59 -11.71
CA ILE A 427 -19.68 -35.01 -11.34
C ILE A 427 -21.09 -35.66 -11.26
N GLY A 428 -22.17 -34.86 -11.25
CA GLY A 428 -23.56 -35.33 -11.18
C GLY A 428 -24.20 -35.71 -12.51
N ASP A 429 -23.54 -35.49 -13.65
CA ASP A 429 -24.04 -35.78 -15.00
C ASP A 429 -23.23 -36.89 -15.71
N VAL A 430 -22.75 -37.91 -14.97
CA VAL A 430 -22.13 -39.13 -15.53
C VAL A 430 -22.92 -40.36 -15.13
#